data_AF-A0A1G2UUJ8-F1
#
_entry.id   AF-A0A1G2UUJ8-F1
#
_cell.length_a   1.000
_cell.length_b   1.000
_cell.length_c   1.000
_cell.angle_alpha   90.00
_cell.angle_beta   90.00
_cell.angle_gamma   90.00
#
_symmetry.space_group_name_H-M   'P 1'
#
loop_
_entity.id
_entity.type
_entity.pdbx_description
1 polymer ?
#
loop_
_entity_poly.entity_id
_entity_poly.type
_entity_poly.pdbx_seq_one_letter_code
_entity_poly.pdbx_strand_id
1 'polypeptide(L)'
;MLIRSFGGFSANSASAFEWQKQVNVYFGNNDMGSSEDCSKVFPISRTIINAETLGPGALEALILGVSEQDKTSGYFTSLNDGVLLQKFEIKDKVAYIDFNQRFSEVGGSCTVIAIKSQIENTLNTLPDIDSVVISVNGKTEGILEP
;
A
#
# COMPACT_ATOMS: atom_id res chain seq x y z
N MET A 1 64.04 11.80 -3.77
CA MET A 1 62.83 12.32 -3.10
C MET A 1 61.90 11.14 -2.89
N LEU A 2 61.83 10.61 -1.66
CA LEU A 2 61.18 9.35 -1.33
C LEU A 2 59.71 9.56 -0.95
N ILE A 3 58.86 8.74 -1.56
CA ILE A 3 57.66 8.05 -1.03
C ILE A 3 56.63 8.91 -0.29
N ARG A 4 55.37 8.92 -0.79
CA ARG A 4 54.21 8.26 -0.14
C ARG A 4 52.96 8.44 -0.99
N SER A 5 52.64 7.38 -1.73
CA SER A 5 51.29 7.08 -2.22
C SER A 5 50.35 7.11 -1.03
N PHE A 6 49.43 8.07 -0.99
CA PHE A 6 48.34 8.05 -0.02
C PHE A 6 47.39 6.92 -0.39
N GLY A 7 47.20 6.02 0.58
CA GLY A 7 46.42 4.81 0.44
C GLY A 7 44.98 5.11 0.05
N GLY A 8 44.42 4.19 -0.74
CA GLY A 8 43.00 4.14 -1.01
C GLY A 8 42.23 4.05 0.28
N PHE A 9 41.28 4.97 0.45
CA PHE A 9 40.18 4.79 1.38
C PHE A 9 39.30 3.68 0.82
N SER A 10 39.56 2.45 1.27
CA SER A 10 38.58 1.36 1.17
C SER A 10 37.39 1.77 2.01
N ALA A 11 36.38 2.37 1.38
CA ALA A 11 35.07 2.47 1.99
C ALA A 11 34.58 1.03 2.18
N ASN A 12 34.63 0.54 3.42
CA ASN A 12 33.87 -0.63 3.81
C ASN A 12 32.39 -0.26 3.68
N SER A 13 31.82 -0.42 2.49
CA SER A 13 30.37 -0.43 2.30
C SER A 13 29.89 -1.78 2.81
N ALA A 14 29.57 -1.85 4.09
CA ALA A 14 28.70 -2.91 4.59
C ALA A 14 27.36 -2.74 3.85
N SER A 15 27.12 -3.53 2.81
CA SER A 15 25.80 -3.61 2.20
C SER A 15 24.91 -4.32 3.21
N ALA A 16 23.93 -3.61 3.78
CA ALA A 16 22.82 -4.29 4.44
C ALA A 16 22.21 -5.27 3.43
N PHE A 17 22.00 -6.52 3.83
CA PHE A 17 21.36 -7.51 2.97
C PHE A 17 19.89 -7.13 2.83
N GLU A 18 19.58 -6.43 1.74
CA GLU A 18 18.21 -6.10 1.37
C GLU A 18 17.59 -7.29 0.66
N TRP A 19 16.51 -7.82 1.24
CA TRP A 19 15.71 -8.82 0.54
C TRP A 19 14.45 -8.12 0.00
N GLN A 20 14.07 -8.51 -1.22
CA GLN A 20 12.99 -7.90 -1.98
C GLN A 20 11.87 -8.91 -2.19
N LYS A 21 10.62 -8.47 -2.06
CA LYS A 21 9.43 -9.25 -2.43
C LYS A 21 8.61 -8.43 -3.42
N GLN A 22 7.93 -9.12 -4.33
CA GLN A 22 6.94 -8.51 -5.22
C GLN A 22 5.55 -8.70 -4.62
N VAL A 23 4.74 -7.65 -4.67
CA VAL A 23 3.33 -7.65 -4.27
C VAL A 23 2.51 -6.93 -5.33
N ASN A 24 1.25 -7.35 -5.49
CA ASN A 24 0.29 -6.62 -6.31
C ASN A 24 -0.48 -5.65 -5.43
N VAL A 25 -0.47 -4.37 -5.79
CA VAL A 25 -1.33 -3.34 -5.19
C VAL A 25 -2.35 -2.89 -6.21
N TYR A 26 -3.57 -2.60 -5.76
CA TYR A 26 -4.69 -2.36 -6.67
C TYR A 26 -5.14 -0.90 -6.62
N PHE A 27 -5.27 -0.31 -7.80
CA PHE A 27 -5.63 1.09 -7.99
C PHE A 27 -6.78 1.24 -8.99
N GLY A 28 -7.49 2.38 -8.93
CA GLY A 28 -8.41 2.77 -9.99
C GLY A 28 -7.67 3.02 -11.30
N ASN A 29 -8.35 2.87 -12.44
CA ASN A 29 -7.80 3.19 -13.75
C ASN A 29 -8.88 3.80 -14.66
N ASN A 30 -8.55 4.92 -15.31
CA ASN A 30 -9.50 5.68 -16.15
C ASN A 30 -9.80 5.03 -17.51
N ASP A 31 -8.96 4.10 -17.96
CA ASP A 31 -9.01 3.52 -19.31
C ASP A 31 -9.49 2.05 -19.33
N MET A 32 -9.32 1.32 -18.22
CA MET A 32 -9.52 -0.13 -18.16
C MET A 32 -10.88 -0.56 -17.57
N GLY A 33 -11.65 0.35 -17.00
CA GLY A 33 -12.92 0.08 -16.31
C GLY A 33 -14.06 0.99 -16.77
N SER A 34 -15.28 0.73 -16.25
CA SER A 34 -16.40 1.68 -16.38
C SER A 34 -16.28 2.77 -15.32
N SER A 35 -16.45 4.03 -15.71
CA SER A 35 -16.50 5.16 -14.78
C SER A 35 -17.67 5.09 -13.79
N GLU A 36 -18.66 4.25 -14.05
CA GLU A 36 -19.84 4.06 -13.19
C GLU A 36 -19.62 3.01 -12.09
N ASP A 37 -18.63 2.12 -12.26
CA ASP A 37 -18.34 1.04 -11.30
C ASP A 37 -17.10 1.37 -10.46
N CYS A 38 -17.33 2.05 -9.34
CA CYS A 38 -16.29 2.48 -8.41
C CYS A 38 -15.57 1.30 -7.72
N SER A 39 -16.05 0.06 -7.86
CA SER A 39 -15.41 -1.11 -7.29
C SER A 39 -14.29 -1.69 -8.16
N LYS A 40 -14.18 -1.25 -9.42
CA LYS A 40 -13.18 -1.78 -10.36
C LYS A 40 -11.81 -1.20 -10.10
N VAL A 41 -10.88 -2.07 -9.74
CA VAL A 41 -9.48 -1.77 -9.48
C VAL A 41 -8.57 -2.76 -10.20
N PHE A 42 -7.36 -2.33 -10.52
CA PHE A 42 -6.42 -3.07 -11.36
C PHE A 42 -5.04 -3.15 -10.70
N PRO A 43 -4.33 -4.28 -10.85
CA PRO A 43 -3.07 -4.53 -10.15
C PRO A 43 -1.90 -3.77 -10.77
N ILE A 44 -1.00 -3.32 -9.91
CA ILE A 44 0.36 -2.90 -10.26
C ILE A 44 1.34 -3.68 -9.36
N SER A 45 2.38 -4.26 -9.96
CA SER A 45 3.44 -4.93 -9.21
C SER A 45 4.34 -3.90 -8.52
N ARG A 46 4.58 -4.09 -7.23
CA ARG A 46 5.48 -3.27 -6.42
C ARG A 46 6.53 -4.12 -5.74
N THR A 47 7.75 -3.58 -5.68
CA THR A 47 8.83 -4.14 -4.87
C THR A 47 8.74 -3.57 -3.46
N ILE A 48 8.65 -4.45 -2.47
CA ILE A 48 8.81 -4.10 -1.06
C ILE A 48 10.15 -4.62 -0.56
N ILE A 49 10.87 -3.78 0.19
CA ILE A 49 12.23 -4.04 0.67
C ILE A 49 12.17 -4.25 2.19
N ASN A 50 12.78 -5.33 2.69
CA ASN A 50 12.91 -5.61 4.14
C ASN A 50 11.59 -5.69 4.94
N ALA A 51 10.42 -5.79 4.29
CA ALA A 51 9.11 -6.00 4.91
C ALA A 51 8.90 -7.40 5.56
N GLU A 52 9.04 -7.49 6.87
CA GLU A 52 8.92 -8.77 7.61
C GLU A 52 7.72 -9.63 7.17
N THR A 53 6.57 -8.98 6.97
CA THR A 53 5.33 -9.60 6.46
C THR A 53 4.82 -8.92 5.19
N LEU A 54 4.09 -9.67 4.35
CA LEU A 54 3.58 -9.17 3.06
C LEU A 54 2.43 -8.16 3.24
N GLY A 55 1.56 -8.36 4.24
CA GLY A 55 0.37 -7.53 4.48
C GLY A 55 0.67 -6.04 4.70
N PRO A 56 1.39 -5.68 5.76
CA PRO A 56 1.80 -4.30 6.02
C PRO A 56 2.59 -3.70 4.85
N GLY A 57 3.54 -4.44 4.28
CA GLY A 57 4.34 -3.95 3.15
C GLY A 57 3.49 -3.64 1.90
N ALA A 58 2.50 -4.49 1.59
CA ALA A 58 1.58 -4.24 0.49
C ALA A 58 0.67 -3.02 0.75
N LEU A 59 0.19 -2.84 1.98
CA LEU A 59 -0.59 -1.66 2.35
C LEU A 59 0.25 -0.37 2.32
N GLU A 60 1.48 -0.40 2.80
CA GLU A 60 2.39 0.74 2.71
C GLU A 60 2.66 1.12 1.26
N ALA A 61 2.87 0.14 0.38
CA ALA A 61 3.01 0.37 -1.05
C ALA A 61 1.72 0.93 -1.70
N LEU A 62 0.54 0.52 -1.23
CA LEU A 62 -0.74 1.07 -1.67
C LEU A 62 -0.94 2.52 -1.19
N ILE A 63 -0.63 2.82 0.08
CA ILE A 63 -0.74 4.14 0.70
C ILE A 63 0.23 5.13 0.05
N LEU A 64 1.43 4.68 -0.34
CA LEU A 64 2.38 5.48 -1.10
C LEU A 64 1.79 5.93 -2.45
N GLY A 65 0.85 5.16 -2.99
CA GLY A 65 0.04 5.52 -4.14
C GLY A 65 0.66 5.19 -5.49
N VAL A 66 0.25 5.98 -6.48
CA VAL A 66 0.65 5.83 -7.89
C VAL A 66 1.85 6.73 -8.21
N SER A 67 2.83 6.20 -8.93
CA SER A 67 3.94 6.98 -9.49
C SER A 67 3.46 7.83 -10.68
N GLU A 68 4.30 8.77 -11.12
CA GLU A 68 3.99 9.56 -12.32
C GLU A 68 3.81 8.69 -13.57
N GLN A 69 4.57 7.59 -13.69
CA GLN A 69 4.42 6.66 -14.80
C GLN A 69 3.08 5.89 -14.74
N ASP A 70 2.63 5.52 -13.54
CA ASP A 70 1.33 4.86 -13.38
C ASP A 70 0.19 5.81 -13.77
N LYS A 71 0.29 7.10 -13.39
CA LYS A 71 -0.66 8.14 -13.81
C LYS A 71 -0.71 8.31 -15.32
N THR A 72 0.44 8.28 -16.00
CA THR A 72 0.46 8.32 -17.48
C THR A 72 -0.19 7.09 -18.12
N SER A 73 -0.30 5.99 -17.37
CA SER A 73 -1.00 4.76 -17.79
C SER A 73 -2.45 4.70 -17.28
N GLY A 74 -3.00 5.85 -16.85
CA GLY A 74 -4.40 5.99 -16.45
C GLY A 74 -4.71 5.62 -15.00
N TYR A 75 -3.72 5.18 -14.21
CA TYR A 75 -3.94 4.77 -12.82
C TYR A 75 -4.08 5.95 -11.87
N PHE A 76 -4.94 5.80 -10.86
CA PHE A 76 -5.13 6.76 -9.78
C PHE A 76 -5.41 6.07 -8.46
N THR A 77 -5.11 6.75 -7.35
CA THR A 77 -5.52 6.30 -6.02
C THR A 77 -6.75 7.07 -5.56
N SER A 78 -7.67 6.37 -4.90
CA SER A 78 -8.79 6.98 -4.17
C SER A 78 -8.47 7.27 -2.70
N LEU A 79 -7.29 6.87 -2.20
CA LEU A 79 -6.88 7.13 -0.82
C LEU A 79 -6.54 8.61 -0.64
N ASN A 80 -6.94 9.16 0.51
CA ASN A 80 -6.56 10.50 0.92
C ASN A 80 -5.06 10.61 1.21
N ASP A 81 -4.52 11.79 0.97
CA ASP A 81 -3.17 12.13 1.42
C ASP A 81 -3.07 12.06 2.95
N GLY A 82 -1.92 11.59 3.44
CA GLY A 82 -1.63 11.51 4.88
C GLY A 82 -2.38 10.39 5.62
N VAL A 83 -3.01 9.45 4.92
CA VAL A 83 -3.43 8.17 5.51
C VAL A 83 -2.21 7.42 6.03
N LEU A 84 -2.31 6.90 7.25
CA LEU A 84 -1.24 6.12 7.89
C LEU A 84 -1.79 4.82 8.43
N LEU A 85 -1.06 3.73 8.21
CA LEU A 85 -1.29 2.44 8.85
C LEU A 85 -0.79 2.51 10.31
N GLN A 86 -1.71 2.42 11.27
CA GLN A 86 -1.40 2.44 12.70
C GLN A 86 -1.20 1.04 13.27
N LYS A 87 -2.02 0.08 12.84
CA LYS A 87 -1.96 -1.32 13.28
C LYS A 87 -2.35 -2.26 12.15
N PHE A 88 -1.73 -3.44 12.18
CA PHE A 88 -2.06 -4.56 11.31
C PHE A 88 -1.92 -5.86 12.09
N GLU A 89 -2.97 -6.68 12.08
CA GLU A 89 -2.99 -7.99 12.72
C GLU A 89 -3.77 -8.97 11.82
N ILE A 90 -3.29 -10.21 11.72
CA ILE A 90 -4.04 -11.29 11.08
C ILE A 90 -4.46 -12.27 12.17
N LYS A 91 -5.76 -12.51 12.27
CA LYS A 91 -6.34 -13.50 13.17
C LYS A 91 -7.41 -14.29 12.44
N ASP A 92 -7.29 -15.62 12.47
CA ASP A 92 -8.23 -16.53 11.80
C ASP A 92 -8.44 -16.18 10.31
N LYS A 93 -7.34 -15.78 9.64
CA LYS A 93 -7.29 -15.26 8.25
C LYS A 93 -8.08 -13.99 7.98
N VAL A 94 -8.46 -13.27 9.02
CA VAL A 94 -9.05 -11.93 8.91
C VAL A 94 -7.95 -10.91 9.19
N ALA A 95 -7.72 -9.98 8.26
CA ALA A 95 -6.81 -8.86 8.45
C ALA A 95 -7.53 -7.71 9.15
N TYR A 96 -7.13 -7.40 10.37
CA TYR A 96 -7.59 -6.25 11.15
C TYR A 96 -6.62 -5.10 10.97
N ILE A 97 -7.12 -4.00 10.40
CA ILE A 97 -6.30 -2.86 9.99
C ILE A 97 -6.83 -1.62 10.68
N ASP A 98 -5.94 -0.88 11.34
CA ASP A 98 -6.28 0.43 11.90
C ASP A 98 -5.55 1.54 11.15
N PHE A 99 -6.32 2.51 10.64
CA PHE A 99 -5.79 3.72 10.03
C PHE A 99 -5.97 4.94 10.92
N ASN A 100 -5.21 5.99 10.63
CA ASN A 100 -5.39 7.30 11.27
C ASN A 100 -6.68 8.02 10.79
N GLN A 101 -7.02 9.13 11.45
CA GLN A 101 -8.24 9.90 11.17
C GLN A 101 -8.41 10.29 9.70
N ARG A 102 -7.30 10.55 8.98
CA ARG A 102 -7.30 10.98 7.56
C ARG A 102 -8.04 10.00 6.65
N PHE A 103 -8.05 8.72 7.00
CA PHE A 103 -8.76 7.70 6.25
C PHE A 103 -10.27 7.92 6.21
N SER A 104 -10.84 8.48 7.27
CA SER A 104 -12.28 8.77 7.37
C SER A 104 -12.70 10.12 6.78
N GLU A 105 -11.73 10.96 6.40
CA GLU A 105 -11.98 12.30 5.84
C GLU A 105 -12.35 12.21 4.34
N VAL A 106 -13.23 11.28 3.99
CA VAL A 106 -13.70 11.02 2.62
C VAL A 106 -15.20 11.20 2.54
N GLY A 107 -15.67 11.68 1.39
CA GLY A 107 -17.09 11.86 1.11
C GLY A 107 -17.50 11.15 -0.17
N GLY A 108 -18.77 10.73 -0.20
CA GLY A 108 -19.39 10.09 -1.35
C GLY A 108 -19.27 8.56 -1.33
N SER A 109 -20.40 7.90 -1.55
CA SER A 109 -20.51 6.44 -1.57
C SER A 109 -19.56 5.78 -2.57
N CYS A 110 -19.36 6.39 -3.74
CA CYS A 110 -18.42 5.91 -4.75
C CYS A 110 -16.96 5.92 -4.25
N THR A 111 -16.50 7.02 -3.64
CA THR A 111 -15.15 7.14 -3.07
C THR A 111 -14.92 6.08 -1.99
N VAL A 112 -15.90 5.90 -1.12
CA VAL A 112 -15.88 4.88 -0.07
C VAL A 112 -15.72 3.47 -0.66
N ILE A 113 -16.51 3.14 -1.68
CA ILE A 113 -16.43 1.84 -2.37
C ILE A 113 -15.07 1.65 -3.04
N ALA A 114 -14.55 2.69 -3.70
CA ALA A 114 -13.25 2.63 -4.38
C ALA A 114 -12.10 2.37 -3.40
N ILE A 115 -12.07 3.10 -2.28
CA ILE A 115 -11.05 2.91 -1.23
C ILE A 115 -11.08 1.49 -0.67
N LYS A 116 -12.27 1.00 -0.30
CA LYS A 116 -12.45 -0.38 0.20
C LYS A 116 -11.95 -1.39 -0.83
N SER A 117 -12.34 -1.21 -2.10
CA SER A 117 -11.94 -2.11 -3.18
C SER A 117 -10.43 -2.15 -3.39
N GLN A 118 -9.73 -1.00 -3.35
CA GLN A 118 -8.26 -0.96 -3.45
C GLN A 118 -7.58 -1.74 -2.32
N ILE A 119 -8.05 -1.58 -1.07
CA ILE A 119 -7.48 -2.25 0.11
C ILE A 119 -7.77 -3.75 0.08
N GLU A 120 -9.03 -4.12 -0.09
CA GLU A 120 -9.46 -5.51 -0.08
C GLU A 120 -8.81 -6.31 -1.21
N ASN A 121 -8.77 -5.79 -2.44
CA ASN A 121 -8.12 -6.51 -3.55
C ASN A 121 -6.61 -6.63 -3.34
N THR A 122 -5.96 -5.62 -2.75
CA THR A 122 -4.52 -5.70 -2.42
C THR A 122 -4.25 -6.82 -1.42
N LEU A 123 -5.02 -6.90 -0.33
CA LEU A 123 -4.78 -7.87 0.72
C LEU A 123 -5.27 -9.28 0.39
N ASN A 124 -6.36 -9.42 -0.37
CA ASN A 124 -6.86 -10.73 -0.81
C ASN A 124 -5.92 -11.44 -1.80
N THR A 125 -4.87 -10.78 -2.30
CA THR A 125 -3.79 -11.47 -3.03
C THR A 125 -2.89 -12.32 -2.14
N LEU A 126 -2.95 -12.10 -0.83
CA LEU A 126 -2.09 -12.76 0.14
C LEU A 126 -2.75 -14.07 0.64
N PRO A 127 -2.00 -15.19 0.68
CA PRO A 127 -2.57 -16.52 0.93
C PRO A 127 -3.08 -16.72 2.37
N ASP A 128 -2.71 -15.84 3.30
CA ASP A 128 -3.08 -15.86 4.72
C ASP A 128 -4.26 -14.94 5.07
N ILE A 129 -4.86 -14.25 4.08
CA ILE A 129 -5.95 -13.29 4.26
C ILE A 129 -7.14 -13.68 3.38
N ASP A 130 -8.27 -14.03 4.00
CA ASP A 130 -9.53 -14.33 3.32
C ASP A 130 -10.51 -13.14 3.41
N SER A 131 -10.33 -12.22 4.37
CA SER A 131 -11.19 -11.04 4.54
C SER A 131 -10.50 -9.91 5.32
N VAL A 132 -11.09 -8.71 5.27
CA VAL A 132 -10.52 -7.49 5.85
C VAL A 132 -11.53 -6.78 6.75
N VAL A 133 -11.05 -6.31 7.90
CA VAL A 133 -11.79 -5.43 8.83
C VAL A 133 -10.99 -4.15 9.02
N ILE A 134 -11.62 -3.01 8.73
CA ILE A 134 -10.98 -1.69 8.78
C ILE A 134 -11.52 -0.91 9.98
N SER A 135 -10.61 -0.31 10.75
CA SER A 135 -10.90 0.65 11.80
C SER A 135 -10.17 1.97 11.58
N VAL A 136 -10.69 3.03 12.21
CA VAL A 136 -10.04 4.34 12.29
C VAL A 136 -9.89 4.73 13.75
N ASN A 137 -8.65 4.94 14.18
CA ASN A 137 -8.32 5.24 15.58
C ASN A 137 -8.99 4.27 16.58
N GLY A 138 -9.02 2.98 16.23
CA GLY A 138 -9.61 1.90 17.03
C GLY A 138 -11.14 1.78 16.96
N LYS A 139 -11.83 2.58 16.13
CA LYS A 139 -13.29 2.50 15.94
C LYS A 139 -13.64 1.81 14.62
N THR A 140 -14.62 0.92 14.65
CA THR A 140 -15.09 0.17 13.46
C THR A 140 -16.50 0.59 13.01
N GLU A 141 -17.34 1.11 13.91
CA GLU A 141 -18.72 1.53 13.61
C GLU A 141 -18.77 2.92 12.97
N GLY A 142 -19.67 3.12 11.99
CA GLY A 142 -19.83 4.41 11.31
C GLY A 142 -18.63 4.80 10.42
N ILE A 143 -17.66 3.90 10.24
CA ILE A 143 -16.49 4.13 9.40
C ILE A 143 -16.82 3.68 7.98
N LEU A 144 -16.76 4.63 7.04
CA LEU A 144 -16.99 4.37 5.61
C LEU A 144 -18.36 3.70 5.34
N GLU A 145 -19.43 4.27 5.92
CA GLU A 145 -20.81 3.94 5.54
C GLU A 145 -21.18 4.68 4.23
N PRO A 146 -21.88 4.04 3.27
CA PRO A 146 -22.38 4.69 2.06
C PRO A 146 -23.38 5.81 2.34
#